data_AF-A0A7U6KNY2-F1
#
_entry.id   AF-A0A7U6KNY2-F1
#
_cell.length_a   1.000
_cell.length_b   1.000
_cell.length_c   1.000
_cell.angle_alpha   90.00
_cell.angle_beta   90.00
_cell.angle_gamma   90.00
#
_symmetry.space_group_name_H-M   'P 1'
#
loop_
_entity.id
_entity.type
_entity.pdbx_description
1 polymer ?
#
loop_
_entity_poly.entity_id
_entity_poly.type
_entity_poly.pdbx_seq_one_letter_code
_entity_poly.pdbx_strand_id
1 'polypeptide(L)'
;MGIKASATCVMNFDNAKGWMVGAENTGLSSMFIMMNYERVTMGLQGLGGSELAYQNAALYANDRGQGRSDTQIQSPEKPADAIIHHADVRRMLLNAKANTEASRCFAMYVAKNLDEEKFSTDPEAAQAAAARCPTDASCQSLLNRQSTRSHG
;
A
#
# COMPACT_ATOMS: atom_id res chain seq x y z
N MET A 1 -13.89 9.79 -10.46
CA MET A 1 -12.62 9.39 -9.81
C MET A 1 -12.51 10.09 -8.45
N GLY A 2 -11.99 9.40 -7.42
CA GLY A 2 -12.04 9.79 -6.00
C GLY A 2 -11.00 10.83 -5.57
N ILE A 3 -10.69 10.88 -4.26
CA ILE A 3 -9.67 11.77 -3.65
C ILE A 3 -9.90 13.27 -3.98
N LYS A 4 -11.18 13.68 -4.04
CA LYS A 4 -11.58 15.04 -4.46
C LYS A 4 -11.10 16.16 -3.53
N ALA A 5 -10.76 15.83 -2.29
CA ALA A 5 -10.23 16.79 -1.32
C ALA A 5 -8.74 17.10 -1.54
N SER A 6 -8.01 16.31 -2.35
CA SER A 6 -6.62 16.60 -2.71
C SER A 6 -6.57 17.45 -3.97
N ALA A 7 -6.07 18.68 -3.85
CA ALA A 7 -5.89 19.57 -4.98
C ALA A 7 -4.75 19.05 -5.88
N THR A 8 -5.13 18.37 -6.96
CA THR A 8 -4.18 17.92 -8.00
C THR A 8 -4.18 18.96 -9.12
N CYS A 9 -3.11 19.73 -9.22
CA CYS A 9 -3.04 20.95 -10.02
C CYS A 9 -2.07 20.84 -11.20
N VAL A 10 -2.36 21.56 -12.28
CA VAL A 10 -1.36 21.92 -13.28
C VAL A 10 -0.51 23.05 -12.69
N MET A 11 0.81 22.84 -12.61
CA MET A 11 1.76 23.79 -12.05
C MET A 11 2.58 24.41 -13.17
N ASN A 12 2.66 25.74 -13.21
CA ASN A 12 3.52 26.49 -14.11
C ASN A 12 4.55 27.29 -13.30
N PHE A 13 5.82 27.25 -13.71
CA PHE A 13 6.95 27.84 -12.98
C PHE A 13 7.67 28.89 -13.84
N ASP A 14 6.99 29.97 -14.19
CA ASP A 14 7.59 31.10 -14.92
C ASP A 14 8.24 32.11 -13.96
N ASN A 15 9.52 32.44 -14.19
CA ASN A 15 10.32 33.36 -13.37
C ASN A 15 10.35 33.01 -11.86
N ALA A 16 10.17 31.73 -11.51
CA ALA A 16 10.21 31.26 -10.13
C ALA A 16 11.66 31.20 -9.62
N LYS A 17 11.88 31.63 -8.37
CA LYS A 17 13.18 31.48 -7.69
C LYS A 17 13.32 30.05 -7.17
N GLY A 18 14.29 29.30 -7.71
CA GLY A 18 14.66 27.97 -7.26
C GLY A 18 15.97 27.95 -6.46
N TRP A 19 16.17 26.89 -5.70
CA TRP A 19 17.45 26.56 -5.05
C TRP A 19 17.85 25.13 -5.38
N MET A 20 19.15 24.88 -5.49
CA MET A 20 19.67 23.54 -5.72
C MET A 20 19.56 22.71 -4.45
N VAL A 21 18.93 21.53 -4.55
CA VAL A 21 18.84 20.55 -3.48
C VAL A 21 19.77 19.38 -3.82
N GLY A 22 20.81 19.18 -3.02
CA GLY A 22 21.84 18.16 -3.28
C GLY A 22 22.96 18.66 -4.19
N ALA A 23 23.62 17.72 -4.88
CA ALA A 23 24.70 18.03 -5.81
C ALA A 23 24.18 18.28 -7.23
N GLU A 24 25.01 18.92 -8.05
CA GLU A 24 24.69 19.13 -9.46
C GLU A 24 24.54 17.79 -10.18
N ASN A 25 23.52 17.67 -11.05
CA ASN A 25 23.18 16.46 -11.80
C ASN A 25 22.77 15.22 -10.97
N THR A 26 22.44 15.35 -9.68
CA THR A 26 21.99 14.21 -8.86
C THR A 26 20.48 14.17 -8.60
N GLY A 27 19.68 14.98 -9.30
CA GLY A 27 18.24 15.14 -9.00
C GLY A 27 17.44 13.83 -9.04
N LEU A 28 17.68 12.98 -10.04
CA LEU A 28 16.93 11.71 -10.19
C LEU A 28 17.25 10.72 -9.06
N SER A 29 18.54 10.60 -8.69
CA SER A 29 18.98 9.75 -7.57
C SER A 29 18.35 10.21 -6.25
N SER A 30 18.31 11.52 -6.01
CA SER A 30 17.67 12.09 -4.82
C SER A 30 16.16 11.85 -4.77
N MET A 31 15.46 11.83 -5.92
CA MET A 31 14.02 11.53 -5.95
C MET A 31 13.70 10.07 -5.58
N PHE A 32 14.53 9.10 -5.97
CA PHE A 32 14.26 7.69 -5.68
C PHE A 32 14.24 7.39 -4.18
N ILE A 33 15.08 8.06 -3.40
CA ILE A 33 15.11 7.94 -1.94
C ILE A 33 13.72 8.28 -1.36
N MET A 34 13.13 9.40 -1.79
CA MET A 34 11.78 9.80 -1.35
C MET A 34 10.69 8.86 -1.88
N MET A 35 10.84 8.39 -3.12
CA MET A 35 9.83 7.53 -3.78
C MET A 35 9.64 6.19 -3.06
N ASN A 36 10.68 5.67 -2.41
CA ASN A 36 10.60 4.42 -1.67
C ASN A 36 9.68 4.53 -0.45
N TYR A 37 9.80 5.63 0.31
CA TYR A 37 8.87 5.92 1.40
C TYR A 37 7.45 6.14 0.87
N GLU A 38 7.32 6.87 -0.23
CA GLU A 38 6.01 7.18 -0.80
C GLU A 38 5.27 5.92 -1.27
N ARG A 39 5.96 4.96 -1.90
CA ARG A 39 5.37 3.68 -2.31
C ARG A 39 4.76 2.91 -1.14
N VAL A 40 5.45 2.88 0.00
CA VAL A 40 4.96 2.19 1.21
C VAL A 40 3.75 2.93 1.78
N THR A 41 3.82 4.26 1.90
CA THR A 41 2.73 5.10 2.42
C THR A 41 1.48 5.02 1.54
N MET A 42 1.62 5.04 0.22
CA MET A 42 0.51 4.89 -0.72
C MET A 42 -0.12 3.49 -0.64
N GLY A 43 0.69 2.44 -0.47
CA GLY A 43 0.20 1.09 -0.20
C GLY A 43 -0.63 1.02 1.10
N LEU A 44 -0.18 1.73 2.14
CA LEU A 44 -0.88 1.80 3.43
C LEU A 44 -2.23 2.53 3.30
N GLN A 45 -2.33 3.57 2.49
CA GLN A 45 -3.60 4.25 2.22
C GLN A 45 -4.61 3.30 1.54
N GLY A 46 -4.15 2.48 0.59
CA GLY A 46 -4.98 1.45 -0.05
C GLY A 46 -5.46 0.38 0.94
N LEU A 47 -4.60 -0.03 1.88
CA LEU A 47 -4.97 -0.93 2.97
C LEU A 47 -6.06 -0.33 3.86
N GLY A 48 -5.94 0.95 4.23
CA GLY A 48 -6.95 1.66 5.02
C GLY A 48 -8.32 1.66 4.35
N GLY A 49 -8.36 1.90 3.03
CA GLY A 49 -9.59 1.81 2.25
C GLY A 49 -10.20 0.40 2.22
N SER A 50 -9.34 -0.62 2.14
CA SER A 50 -9.76 -2.03 2.08
C SER A 50 -10.35 -2.51 3.41
N GLU A 51 -9.75 -2.14 4.53
CA GLU A 51 -10.26 -2.45 5.87
C GLU A 51 -11.62 -1.79 6.12
N LEU A 52 -11.75 -0.49 5.80
CA LEU A 52 -13.03 0.21 5.97
C LEU A 52 -14.13 -0.40 5.10
N ALA A 53 -13.80 -0.80 3.86
CA ALA A 53 -14.74 -1.47 2.98
C ALA A 53 -15.17 -2.83 3.54
N TYR A 54 -14.23 -3.61 4.08
CA TYR A 54 -14.53 -4.90 4.73
C TYR A 54 -15.43 -4.74 5.96
N GLN A 55 -15.11 -3.81 6.86
CA GLN A 55 -15.90 -3.56 8.07
C GLN A 55 -17.34 -3.18 7.73
N ASN A 56 -17.54 -2.26 6.78
CA ASN A 56 -18.86 -1.87 6.32
C ASN A 56 -19.61 -3.03 5.65
N ALA A 57 -18.93 -3.83 4.83
CA ALA A 57 -19.53 -4.99 4.18
C ALA A 57 -19.94 -6.07 5.20
N ALA A 58 -19.13 -6.32 6.22
CA ALA A 58 -19.42 -7.28 7.27
C ALA A 58 -20.64 -6.84 8.11
N LEU A 59 -20.70 -5.56 8.50
CA LEU A 59 -21.87 -5.01 9.19
C LEU A 59 -23.14 -5.15 8.33
N TYR A 60 -23.08 -4.72 7.07
CA TYR A 60 -24.21 -4.82 6.16
C TYR A 60 -24.67 -6.27 5.93
N ALA A 61 -23.74 -7.23 5.87
CA ALA A 61 -24.07 -8.63 5.64
C ALA A 61 -24.81 -9.29 6.83
N ASN A 62 -24.62 -8.79 8.04
CA ASN A 62 -25.33 -9.27 9.22
C ASN A 62 -26.78 -8.75 9.29
N ASP A 63 -27.01 -7.52 8.85
CA ASP A 63 -28.33 -6.88 8.95
C ASP A 63 -29.23 -7.15 7.74
N ARG A 64 -28.63 -7.31 6.55
CA ARG A 64 -29.39 -7.47 5.30
C ARG A 64 -30.01 -8.86 5.22
N GLY A 65 -31.35 -8.93 5.37
CA GLY A 65 -32.13 -10.14 5.08
C GLY A 65 -32.40 -10.32 3.59
N GLN A 66 -32.05 -11.48 3.01
CA GLN A 66 -32.46 -11.85 1.66
C GLN A 66 -32.36 -13.37 1.45
N GLY A 67 -33.45 -13.97 0.94
CA GLY A 67 -33.53 -15.40 0.71
C GLY A 67 -33.52 -16.23 2.00
N ARG A 68 -33.48 -17.56 1.85
CA ARG A 68 -33.28 -18.51 2.95
C ARG A 68 -31.90 -19.12 2.84
N SER A 69 -31.30 -19.42 3.98
CA SER A 69 -29.99 -20.07 4.09
C SER A 69 -30.00 -21.46 3.44
N ASP A 70 -28.89 -21.81 2.77
CA ASP A 70 -28.74 -23.08 2.02
C ASP A 70 -28.75 -24.33 2.92
N THR A 71 -28.33 -24.20 4.18
CA THR A 71 -28.20 -25.33 5.11
C THR A 71 -29.41 -25.49 6.02
N GLN A 72 -29.75 -24.44 6.75
CA GLN A 72 -30.84 -24.46 7.73
C GLN A 72 -31.39 -23.05 7.90
N ILE A 73 -32.70 -22.95 8.10
CA ILE A 73 -33.39 -21.70 8.41
C ILE A 73 -32.84 -21.19 9.74
N GLN A 74 -32.16 -20.04 9.70
CA GLN A 74 -31.50 -19.45 10.86
C GLN A 74 -32.43 -18.51 11.63
N SER A 75 -33.34 -17.83 10.92
CA SER A 75 -34.35 -16.95 11.50
C SER A 75 -35.75 -17.42 11.09
N PRO A 76 -36.34 -18.40 11.80
CA PRO A 76 -37.67 -18.92 11.49
C PRO A 76 -38.77 -17.85 11.57
N GLU A 77 -38.59 -16.89 12.48
CA GLU A 77 -39.56 -15.82 12.74
C GLU A 77 -39.50 -14.67 11.71
N LYS A 78 -38.41 -14.58 10.95
CA LYS A 78 -38.23 -13.54 9.93
C LYS A 78 -38.58 -14.09 8.54
N PRO A 79 -39.04 -13.25 7.61
CA PRO A 79 -39.36 -13.68 6.25
C PRO A 79 -38.14 -14.10 5.42
N ALA A 80 -36.94 -13.65 5.81
CA ALA A 80 -35.68 -13.98 5.16
C ALA A 80 -34.53 -14.07 6.18
N ASP A 81 -33.51 -14.86 5.87
CA ASP A 81 -32.29 -14.97 6.66
C ASP A 81 -31.29 -13.87 6.25
N ALA A 82 -30.38 -13.52 7.15
CA ALA A 82 -29.29 -12.58 6.85
C ALA A 82 -28.35 -13.14 5.78
N ILE A 83 -27.86 -12.27 4.89
CA ILE A 83 -27.04 -12.71 3.74
C ILE A 83 -25.70 -13.33 4.15
N ILE A 84 -25.23 -13.10 5.36
CA ILE A 84 -24.05 -13.77 5.93
C ILE A 84 -24.19 -15.30 5.99
N HIS A 85 -25.42 -15.84 5.95
CA HIS A 85 -25.64 -17.28 5.96
C HIS A 85 -25.43 -17.94 4.59
N HIS A 86 -25.37 -17.16 3.50
CA HIS A 86 -25.06 -17.66 2.17
C HIS A 86 -23.57 -18.00 2.03
N ALA A 87 -23.29 -19.16 1.45
CA ALA A 87 -21.91 -19.66 1.35
C ALA A 87 -21.00 -18.71 0.54
N ASP A 88 -21.52 -18.13 -0.55
CA ASP A 88 -20.74 -17.25 -1.41
C ASP A 88 -20.41 -15.91 -0.73
N VAL A 89 -21.35 -15.34 0.02
CA VAL A 89 -21.12 -14.10 0.79
C VAL A 89 -20.05 -14.31 1.86
N ARG A 90 -20.06 -15.45 2.57
CA ARG A 90 -18.99 -15.79 3.51
C ARG A 90 -17.64 -15.95 2.82
N ARG A 91 -17.59 -16.63 1.68
CA ARG A 91 -16.36 -16.79 0.89
C ARG A 91 -15.80 -15.43 0.48
N MET A 92 -16.64 -14.53 -0.02
CA MET A 92 -16.24 -13.17 -0.40
C MET A 92 -15.71 -12.37 0.79
N LEU A 93 -16.41 -12.38 1.93
CA LEU A 93 -15.98 -11.68 3.14
C LEU A 93 -14.68 -12.25 3.71
N LEU A 94 -14.51 -13.58 3.70
CA LEU A 94 -13.28 -14.23 4.15
C LEU A 94 -12.09 -13.87 3.27
N ASN A 95 -12.28 -13.83 1.95
CA ASN A 95 -11.22 -13.38 1.02
C ASN A 95 -10.81 -11.94 1.28
N ALA A 96 -11.79 -11.04 1.46
CA ALA A 96 -11.51 -9.63 1.77
C ALA A 96 -10.76 -9.49 3.11
N LYS A 97 -11.20 -10.22 4.15
CA LYS A 97 -10.54 -10.26 5.45
C LYS A 97 -9.10 -10.76 5.35
N ALA A 98 -8.91 -11.94 4.75
CA ALA A 98 -7.60 -12.57 4.64
C ALA A 98 -6.59 -11.70 3.88
N ASN A 99 -7.02 -11.09 2.77
CA ASN A 99 -6.16 -10.17 2.00
C ASN A 99 -5.80 -8.91 2.78
N THR A 100 -6.74 -8.36 3.54
CA THR A 100 -6.52 -7.15 4.35
C THR A 100 -5.57 -7.42 5.51
N GLU A 101 -5.79 -8.51 6.25
CA GLU A 101 -4.89 -8.92 7.35
C GLU A 101 -3.50 -9.29 6.83
N ALA A 102 -3.40 -10.05 5.74
CA ALA A 102 -2.12 -10.38 5.12
C ALA A 102 -1.37 -9.12 4.64
N SER A 103 -2.09 -8.18 4.02
CA SER A 103 -1.51 -6.92 3.55
C SER A 103 -1.05 -6.03 4.70
N ARG A 104 -1.74 -6.05 5.86
CA ARG A 104 -1.30 -5.36 7.09
C ARG A 104 0.00 -5.93 7.62
N CYS A 105 0.11 -7.26 7.71
CA CYS A 105 1.34 -7.93 8.13
C CYS A 105 2.49 -7.64 7.16
N PHE A 106 2.22 -7.68 5.85
CA PHE A 106 3.21 -7.38 4.82
C PHE A 106 3.69 -5.91 4.88
N ALA A 107 2.78 -4.96 5.05
CA ALA A 107 3.13 -3.54 5.18
C ALA A 107 4.04 -3.29 6.39
N MET A 108 3.73 -3.89 7.54
CA MET A 108 4.59 -3.80 8.74
C MET A 108 5.94 -4.48 8.55
N TYR A 109 5.98 -5.62 7.85
CA TYR A 109 7.22 -6.28 7.50
C TYR A 109 8.11 -5.40 6.62
N VAL A 110 7.55 -4.77 5.58
CA VAL A 110 8.30 -3.86 4.71
C VAL A 110 8.77 -2.62 5.46
N ALA A 111 7.91 -2.02 6.29
CA ALA A 111 8.27 -0.87 7.12
C ALA A 111 9.45 -1.18 8.07
N LYS A 112 9.43 -2.36 8.72
CA LYS A 112 10.55 -2.84 9.54
C LYS A 112 11.85 -2.91 8.74
N ASN A 113 11.84 -3.48 7.54
CA ASN A 113 13.06 -3.58 6.73
C ASN A 113 13.56 -2.18 6.30
N LEU A 114 12.65 -1.23 6.05
CA LEU A 114 13.02 0.15 5.70
C LEU A 114 13.67 0.90 6.88
N ASP A 115 13.18 0.67 8.10
CA ASP A 115 13.80 1.21 9.32
C ASP A 115 15.15 0.52 9.61
N GLU A 116 15.25 -0.79 9.41
CA GLU A 116 16.51 -1.53 9.55
C GLU A 116 17.56 -1.05 8.52
N GLU A 117 17.19 -0.79 7.28
CA GLU A 117 18.09 -0.23 6.26
C GLU A 117 18.69 1.12 6.70
N LYS A 118 17.87 2.00 7.29
CA LYS A 118 18.26 3.38 7.59
C LYS A 118 18.90 3.57 8.96
N PHE A 119 18.45 2.84 9.97
CA PHE A 119 18.81 3.07 11.36
C PHE A 119 19.61 1.95 12.02
N SER A 120 19.83 0.82 11.33
CA SER A 120 20.67 -0.26 11.88
C SER A 120 22.12 0.19 12.05
N THR A 121 22.69 -0.15 13.20
CA THR A 121 24.14 0.00 13.47
C THR A 121 24.96 -1.18 12.94
N ASP A 122 24.31 -2.28 12.57
CA ASP A 122 24.93 -3.46 11.97
C ASP A 122 24.84 -3.40 10.43
N PRO A 123 25.98 -3.35 9.72
CA PRO A 123 26.02 -3.27 8.26
C PRO A 123 25.49 -4.54 7.56
N GLU A 124 25.60 -5.73 8.18
CA GLU A 124 25.12 -6.96 7.55
C GLU A 124 23.58 -7.01 7.57
N ALA A 125 22.98 -6.62 8.70
CA ALA A 125 21.53 -6.46 8.83
C ALA A 125 20.97 -5.42 7.85
N ALA A 126 21.64 -4.27 7.70
CA ALA A 126 21.23 -3.22 6.76
C ALA A 126 21.27 -3.71 5.30
N GLN A 127 22.31 -4.45 4.92
CA GLN A 127 22.47 -4.96 3.57
C GLN A 127 21.46 -6.08 3.24
N ALA A 128 21.13 -6.93 4.22
CA ALA A 128 20.08 -7.93 4.09
C ALA A 128 18.69 -7.31 3.98
N ALA A 129 18.42 -6.22 4.70
CA ALA A 129 17.17 -5.47 4.60
C ALA A 129 17.02 -4.80 3.22
N ALA A 130 18.08 -4.17 2.72
CA ALA A 130 18.12 -3.57 1.38
C ALA A 130 17.98 -4.62 0.23
N ALA A 131 18.38 -5.87 0.46
CA ALA A 131 18.15 -6.95 -0.51
C ALA A 131 16.67 -7.36 -0.60
N ARG A 132 15.93 -7.27 0.51
CA ARG A 132 14.50 -7.63 0.59
C ARG A 132 13.61 -6.49 0.11
N CYS A 133 14.01 -5.25 0.38
CA CYS A 133 13.38 -4.05 -0.14
C CYS A 133 14.37 -3.37 -1.09
N PRO A 134 14.37 -3.68 -2.40
CA PRO A 134 15.31 -3.09 -3.35
C PRO A 134 14.94 -1.63 -3.61
N THR A 135 15.31 -0.76 -2.67
CA THR A 135 14.95 0.65 -2.62
C THR A 135 16.14 1.52 -3.04
N ASP A 136 17.36 1.24 -2.58
CA ASP A 136 18.50 2.14 -2.80
C ASP A 136 19.67 1.51 -3.60
N ALA A 137 20.19 0.34 -3.21
CA ALA A 137 21.41 -0.22 -3.79
C ALA A 137 21.26 -0.67 -5.27
N SER A 138 20.10 -1.19 -5.65
CA SER A 138 19.80 -1.60 -7.03
C SER A 138 19.58 -0.38 -7.93
N CYS A 139 18.91 0.67 -7.43
CA CYS A 139 18.73 1.93 -8.17
C CYS A 139 20.05 2.68 -8.34
N GLN A 140 20.88 2.80 -7.30
CA GLN A 140 22.19 3.46 -7.40
C GLN A 140 23.16 2.72 -8.31
N SER A 141 23.19 1.39 -8.28
CA SER A 141 24.01 0.61 -9.23
C SER A 141 23.53 0.72 -10.68
N LEU A 142 22.23 0.85 -10.91
CA LEU A 142 21.66 1.13 -12.24
C LEU A 142 21.94 2.56 -12.71
N LEU A 143 21.87 3.55 -11.81
CA LEU A 143 22.15 4.96 -12.11
C LEU A 143 23.65 5.21 -12.35
N ASN A 144 24.55 4.59 -11.57
CA ASN A 144 25.99 4.61 -11.82
C ASN A 144 26.37 3.93 -13.15
N ARG A 145 25.59 2.93 -13.59
CA ARG A 145 25.72 2.34 -14.93
C ARG A 145 25.19 3.24 -16.05
N GLN A 146 24.32 4.19 -15.74
CA GLN A 146 23.80 5.16 -16.72
C GLN A 146 24.69 6.40 -16.85
N SER A 147 25.28 6.93 -15.76
CA SER A 147 26.19 8.09 -15.83
C SER A 147 27.51 7.78 -16.54
N THR A 148 27.97 6.53 -16.46
CA THR A 148 29.15 6.03 -17.18
C THR A 148 28.92 5.86 -18.69
N ARG A 149 27.66 5.85 -19.15
CA ARG A 149 27.31 5.79 -20.58
C ARG A 149 27.12 7.15 -21.24
N SER A 150 26.97 8.23 -20.48
CA SER A 150 26.74 9.59 -21.03
C SER A 150 28.02 10.40 -21.27
N HIS A 151 29.21 9.80 -21.05
CA HIS A 151 30.53 10.43 -21.22
C HIS A 151 31.35 9.80 -22.36
N GLY A 152 30.68 9.13 -23.31
CA GLY A 152 31.29 8.53 -24.51
C GLY A 152 30.74 9.14 -25.78
#